data_AF-A0A6V7TJY0-F1
#
_entry.id   AF-A0A6V7TJY0-F1
#
_cell.length_a   1.000
_cell.length_b   1.000
_cell.length_c   1.000
_cell.angle_alpha   90.00
_cell.angle_beta   90.00
_cell.angle_gamma   90.00
#
_symmetry.space_group_name_H-M   'P 1'
#
loop_
_entity.id
_entity.type
_entity.pdbx_description
1 polymer ?
#
loop_
_entity_poly.entity_id
_entity_poly.type
_entity_poly.pdbx_seq_one_letter_code
_entity_poly.pdbx_strand_id
1 'polypeptide(L)'
;MRISTSTTLEMAFASSIILCISILLGFGFVKGEEFVGLGRHVLVNETIIELKDNTRIAENDTDLEQYRKQEGACDVTLDNDGNIILSYTKNSKTTESGCSVDLVTKNKGQVLLEFGIEHSGNLADCITKENSVPDNCISFSYSMKGDEFEELKNGPQKGEVSDCSDETDCRNKGGVCRNTTAFYSVGWMPETNTGNFYYFLQPVGDLATNTFKMKDVQDTTFNLTIKGTKFSFPKKEHRRLSNSCYKNEKLRKAEEWKIVDSNYNNQDFTHLFTFNIMPIEAMRQSLQDIYAMCRKSRTAGCKEHATFLKCDKIFVRFDKEYFRMLVPDITTGVQTVR
;
A
#
# COMPACT_ATOMS: atom_id res chain seq x y z
N MET A 1 -30.37 -64.50 43.28
CA MET A 1 -30.66 -64.07 41.89
C MET A 1 -30.92 -62.57 41.94
N ARG A 2 -29.93 -61.77 41.52
CA ARG A 2 -29.99 -60.30 41.53
C ARG A 2 -30.66 -59.84 40.24
N ILE A 3 -31.64 -58.95 40.33
CA ILE A 3 -32.09 -58.13 39.20
C ILE A 3 -31.45 -56.75 39.41
N SER A 4 -30.54 -56.39 38.52
CA SER A 4 -29.96 -55.06 38.42
C SER A 4 -30.75 -54.29 37.38
N THR A 5 -31.40 -53.21 37.78
CA THR A 5 -31.96 -52.21 36.88
C THR A 5 -30.97 -51.06 36.70
N SER A 6 -31.09 -50.38 35.55
CA SER A 6 -30.53 -49.06 35.21
C SER A 6 -29.15 -49.01 34.53
N THR A 7 -29.17 -49.09 33.20
CA THR A 7 -28.20 -48.43 32.30
C THR A 7 -28.88 -48.14 30.96
N THR A 8 -29.92 -47.31 30.97
CA THR A 8 -30.56 -46.83 29.73
C THR A 8 -30.64 -45.31 29.60
N LEU A 9 -30.17 -44.55 30.60
CA LEU A 9 -30.23 -43.08 30.57
C LEU A 9 -28.94 -42.39 30.10
N GLU A 10 -27.79 -43.08 30.10
CA GLU A 10 -26.50 -42.45 29.77
C GLU A 10 -26.12 -42.52 28.27
N MET A 11 -26.72 -43.42 27.48
CA MET A 11 -26.36 -43.55 26.06
C MET A 11 -27.02 -42.52 25.13
N ALA A 12 -28.11 -41.87 25.55
CA ALA A 12 -28.80 -40.88 24.72
C ALA A 12 -28.11 -39.50 24.71
N PHE A 13 -27.34 -39.16 25.74
CA PHE A 13 -26.65 -37.86 25.84
C PHE A 13 -25.29 -37.84 25.12
N ALA A 14 -24.59 -38.97 25.04
CA ALA A 14 -23.29 -39.05 24.37
C ALA A 14 -23.41 -38.93 22.84
N SER A 15 -24.50 -39.44 22.24
CA SER A 15 -24.70 -39.41 20.79
C SER A 15 -24.98 -37.99 20.26
N SER A 16 -25.72 -37.17 21.03
CA SER A 16 -26.04 -35.78 20.67
C SER A 16 -24.84 -34.84 20.71
N ILE A 17 -23.90 -35.07 21.63
CA ILE A 17 -22.69 -34.26 21.78
C ILE A 17 -21.67 -34.57 20.67
N ILE A 18 -21.52 -35.84 20.29
CA ILE A 18 -20.63 -36.26 19.19
C ILE A 18 -21.15 -35.73 17.84
N LEU A 19 -22.47 -35.68 17.63
CA LEU A 19 -23.05 -35.11 16.41
C LEU A 19 -22.84 -33.59 16.32
N CYS A 20 -22.99 -32.86 17.42
CA CYS A 20 -22.71 -31.41 17.47
C CYS A 20 -21.22 -31.08 17.27
N ILE A 21 -20.31 -31.88 17.84
CA ILE A 21 -18.86 -31.73 17.63
C ILE A 21 -18.48 -32.06 16.18
N SER A 22 -19.14 -33.04 15.54
CA SER A 22 -18.90 -33.37 14.13
C SER A 22 -19.43 -32.30 13.17
N ILE A 23 -20.53 -31.63 13.52
CA ILE A 23 -21.03 -30.46 12.76
C ILE A 23 -20.09 -29.26 12.95
N LEU A 24 -19.57 -29.02 14.16
CA LEU A 24 -18.59 -27.96 14.45
C LEU A 24 -17.19 -28.24 13.85
N LEU A 25 -16.79 -29.49 13.73
CA LEU A 25 -15.55 -29.90 13.03
C LEU A 25 -15.74 -29.98 11.50
N GLY A 26 -16.98 -30.12 11.02
CA GLY A 26 -17.37 -30.04 9.60
C GLY A 26 -17.43 -28.60 9.08
N PHE A 27 -17.63 -27.63 9.96
CA PHE A 27 -17.21 -26.24 9.76
C PHE A 27 -15.70 -26.12 10.03
N GLY A 28 -14.91 -26.97 9.38
CA GLY A 28 -13.48 -26.73 9.25
C GLY A 28 -13.35 -25.33 8.68
N PHE A 29 -12.81 -24.41 9.49
CA PHE A 29 -12.56 -23.00 9.21
C PHE A 29 -12.75 -22.68 7.72
N VAL A 30 -13.96 -22.25 7.34
CA VAL A 30 -14.12 -21.54 6.08
C VAL A 30 -13.27 -20.30 6.30
N LYS A 31 -12.02 -20.31 5.80
CA LYS A 31 -11.21 -19.10 5.73
C LYS A 31 -12.13 -18.10 5.05
N GLY A 32 -12.58 -17.09 5.80
CA GLY A 32 -13.45 -16.06 5.26
C GLY A 32 -12.83 -15.52 3.99
N GLU A 33 -13.65 -15.29 2.97
CA GLU A 33 -13.20 -14.69 1.73
C GLU A 33 -12.46 -13.38 2.06
N GLU A 34 -11.20 -13.31 1.65
CA GLU A 34 -10.41 -12.09 1.78
C GLU A 34 -10.60 -11.27 0.51
N PHE A 35 -10.66 -9.94 0.65
CA PHE A 35 -10.82 -9.04 -0.48
C PHE A 35 -9.59 -8.17 -0.64
N VAL A 36 -9.24 -7.87 -1.89
CA VAL A 36 -8.14 -6.99 -2.24
C VAL A 36 -8.57 -5.92 -3.24
N GLY A 37 -7.93 -4.76 -3.17
CA GLY A 37 -8.15 -3.66 -4.11
C GLY A 37 -9.48 -2.95 -3.93
N LEU A 38 -9.66 -1.87 -4.69
CA LEU A 38 -10.90 -1.08 -4.69
C LEU A 38 -12.08 -1.90 -5.24
N GLY A 39 -11.79 -2.71 -6.25
CA GLY A 39 -12.70 -3.64 -6.90
C GLY A 39 -13.15 -4.79 -6.02
N ARG A 40 -12.57 -4.99 -4.82
CA ARG A 40 -12.89 -6.10 -3.91
C ARG A 40 -12.80 -7.46 -4.62
N HIS A 41 -11.66 -7.75 -5.22
CA HIS A 41 -11.39 -9.03 -5.85
C HIS A 41 -11.23 -10.13 -4.78
N VAL A 42 -11.71 -11.34 -5.06
CA VAL A 42 -11.71 -12.45 -4.10
C VAL A 42 -10.34 -13.11 -4.08
N LEU A 43 -9.70 -13.08 -2.91
CA LEU A 43 -8.40 -13.66 -2.64
C LEU A 43 -8.56 -14.96 -1.83
N VAL A 44 -8.01 -16.06 -2.36
CA VAL A 44 -7.91 -17.33 -1.64
C VAL A 44 -6.52 -17.91 -1.81
N ASN A 45 -5.83 -18.17 -0.69
CA ASN A 45 -4.47 -18.71 -0.67
C ASN A 45 -3.53 -17.96 -1.63
N GLU A 46 -3.47 -16.64 -1.50
CA GLU A 46 -2.59 -15.75 -2.29
C GLU A 46 -2.88 -15.71 -3.80
N THR A 47 -4.03 -16.24 -4.22
CA THR A 47 -4.47 -16.27 -5.62
C THR A 47 -5.81 -15.54 -5.76
N ILE A 48 -5.95 -14.74 -6.82
CA ILE A 48 -7.23 -14.11 -7.19
C ILE A 48 -8.07 -15.13 -7.94
N ILE A 49 -9.08 -15.67 -7.26
CA ILE A 49 -9.97 -16.68 -7.84
C ILE A 49 -11.15 -16.05 -8.59
N GLU A 50 -11.47 -14.79 -8.28
CA GLU A 50 -12.56 -14.05 -8.89
C GLU A 50 -12.21 -12.56 -8.89
N LEU A 51 -12.10 -11.98 -10.09
CA LEU A 51 -12.18 -10.53 -10.24
C LEU A 51 -13.67 -10.16 -10.12
N LYS A 52 -13.99 -9.11 -9.37
CA LYS A 52 -15.40 -8.71 -9.20
C LYS A 52 -16.10 -8.56 -10.54
N ASP A 53 -17.30 -9.15 -10.61
CA ASP A 53 -18.14 -9.23 -11.80
C ASP A 53 -18.14 -7.94 -12.62
N ASN A 54 -17.99 -8.11 -13.94
CA ASN A 54 -17.87 -7.03 -14.91
C ASN A 54 -16.65 -6.14 -14.63
N THR A 55 -15.45 -6.68 -14.59
CA THR A 55 -14.20 -5.89 -14.68
C THR A 55 -13.52 -6.12 -16.01
N ARG A 56 -12.97 -5.05 -16.60
CA ARG A 56 -12.21 -5.09 -17.85
C ARG A 56 -10.98 -4.22 -17.77
N ILE A 57 -10.09 -4.36 -18.74
CA ILE A 57 -8.95 -3.47 -18.91
C ILE A 57 -9.43 -2.16 -19.56
N ALA A 58 -8.97 -1.02 -19.02
CA ALA A 58 -9.14 0.28 -19.66
C ALA A 58 -8.26 0.39 -20.91
N GLU A 59 -8.84 0.87 -22.00
CA GLU A 59 -8.17 1.10 -23.29
C GLU A 59 -7.85 2.59 -23.51
N ASN A 60 -8.62 3.49 -22.89
CA ASN A 60 -8.50 4.94 -23.04
C ASN A 60 -8.99 5.67 -21.77
N ASP A 61 -8.74 6.98 -21.67
CA ASP A 61 -9.04 7.75 -20.45
C ASP A 61 -10.56 7.80 -20.11
N THR A 62 -11.42 7.72 -21.12
CA THR A 62 -12.89 7.75 -20.90
C THR A 62 -13.38 6.49 -20.19
N ASP A 63 -12.66 5.38 -20.31
CA ASP A 63 -12.95 4.16 -19.54
C ASP A 63 -12.77 4.35 -18.03
N LEU A 64 -11.98 5.34 -17.61
CA LEU A 64 -11.70 5.61 -16.20
C LEU A 64 -12.80 6.42 -15.51
N GLU A 65 -13.79 6.94 -16.25
CA GLU A 65 -14.81 7.83 -15.68
C GLU A 65 -15.60 7.18 -14.55
N GLN A 66 -15.99 5.91 -14.71
CA GLN A 66 -16.74 5.20 -13.67
C GLN A 66 -15.85 4.83 -12.49
N TYR A 67 -14.60 4.45 -12.76
CA TYR A 67 -13.63 4.22 -11.71
C TYR A 67 -13.46 5.46 -10.83
N ARG A 68 -13.26 6.65 -11.43
CA ARG A 68 -13.07 7.92 -10.72
C ARG A 68 -14.27 8.34 -9.86
N LYS A 69 -15.46 7.81 -10.13
CA LYS A 69 -16.68 8.05 -9.34
C LYS A 69 -16.78 7.17 -8.09
N GLN A 70 -15.99 6.09 -8.01
CA GLN A 70 -16.00 5.20 -6.85
C GLN A 70 -15.38 5.88 -5.63
N GLU A 71 -15.96 5.63 -4.45
CA GLU A 71 -15.38 6.07 -3.20
C GLU A 71 -14.07 5.31 -2.93
N GLY A 72 -12.99 6.04 -2.62
CA GLY A 72 -11.65 5.47 -2.45
C GLY A 72 -10.86 5.30 -3.74
N ALA A 73 -11.39 5.72 -4.90
CA ALA A 73 -10.64 5.77 -6.15
C ALA A 73 -9.53 6.83 -6.12
N CYS A 74 -8.40 6.50 -6.74
CA CYS A 74 -7.32 7.45 -6.96
C CYS A 74 -7.66 8.39 -8.12
N ASP A 75 -7.07 9.60 -8.11
CA ASP A 75 -7.10 10.47 -9.28
C ASP A 75 -6.12 9.93 -10.33
N VAL A 76 -6.63 9.33 -11.39
CA VAL A 76 -5.85 8.63 -12.41
C VAL A 76 -6.26 9.07 -13.80
N THR A 77 -5.27 9.14 -14.68
CA THR A 77 -5.43 9.43 -16.11
C THR A 77 -4.58 8.49 -16.95
N LEU A 78 -4.91 8.36 -18.23
CA LEU A 78 -4.02 7.77 -19.23
C LEU A 78 -3.36 8.87 -20.06
N ASP A 79 -2.04 8.85 -20.17
CA ASP A 79 -1.32 9.77 -21.06
C ASP A 79 -1.44 9.35 -22.54
N ASN A 80 -0.89 10.16 -23.45
CA ASN A 80 -0.95 9.90 -24.89
C ASN A 80 -0.27 8.59 -25.30
N ASP A 81 0.69 8.13 -24.50
CA ASP A 81 1.37 6.86 -24.71
C ASP A 81 0.60 5.72 -24.04
N GLY A 82 -0.49 5.97 -23.33
CA GLY A 82 -1.29 4.98 -22.62
C GLY A 82 -0.69 4.55 -21.28
N ASN A 83 0.29 5.28 -20.74
CA ASN A 83 0.77 5.06 -19.38
C ASN A 83 -0.25 5.58 -18.38
N ILE A 84 -0.32 4.95 -17.21
CA ILE A 84 -1.23 5.33 -16.15
C ILE A 84 -0.53 6.35 -15.26
N ILE A 85 -1.15 7.52 -15.08
CA ILE A 85 -0.64 8.58 -14.22
C ILE A 85 -1.58 8.73 -13.04
N LEU A 86 -1.12 8.31 -11.85
CA LEU A 86 -1.79 8.58 -10.59
C LEU A 86 -1.33 9.92 -10.04
N SER A 87 -2.27 10.82 -9.78
CA SER A 87 -2.03 12.15 -9.23
C SER A 87 -2.35 12.20 -7.73
N TYR A 88 -1.38 12.65 -6.94
CA TYR A 88 -1.52 12.97 -5.53
C TYR A 88 -1.46 14.48 -5.36
N THR A 89 -2.60 15.12 -5.57
CA THR A 89 -2.75 16.58 -5.57
C THR A 89 -2.92 17.10 -4.16
N LYS A 90 -2.17 18.13 -3.79
CA LYS A 90 -2.24 18.77 -2.47
C LYS A 90 -3.68 19.20 -2.13
N ASN A 91 -4.11 18.93 -0.90
CA ASN A 91 -5.45 19.24 -0.39
C ASN A 91 -6.60 18.61 -1.21
N SER A 92 -6.36 17.46 -1.84
CA SER A 92 -7.40 16.68 -2.53
C SER A 92 -8.02 15.62 -1.63
N LYS A 93 -9.17 15.08 -2.03
CA LYS A 93 -9.80 13.92 -1.38
C LYS A 93 -8.84 12.73 -1.28
N THR A 94 -8.05 12.48 -2.33
CA THR A 94 -7.02 11.43 -2.34
C THR A 94 -5.97 11.63 -1.24
N THR A 95 -5.56 12.88 -0.99
CA THR A 95 -4.63 13.22 0.09
C THR A 95 -5.24 13.01 1.47
N GLU A 96 -6.51 13.37 1.64
CA GLU A 96 -7.19 13.31 2.94
C GLU A 96 -7.63 11.90 3.34
N SER A 97 -8.18 11.13 2.40
CA SER A 97 -8.79 9.81 2.67
C SER A 97 -7.93 8.63 2.24
N GLY A 98 -6.81 8.87 1.55
CA GLY A 98 -6.11 7.83 0.82
C GLY A 98 -6.92 7.33 -0.39
N CYS A 99 -6.35 6.42 -1.16
CA CYS A 99 -7.03 5.82 -2.31
C CYS A 99 -6.39 4.49 -2.72
N SER A 100 -7.06 3.75 -3.59
CA SER A 100 -6.52 2.52 -4.18
C SER A 100 -6.78 2.47 -5.68
N VAL A 101 -5.80 1.95 -6.44
CA VAL A 101 -5.94 1.63 -7.85
C VAL A 101 -5.64 0.15 -8.07
N ASP A 102 -6.46 -0.49 -8.91
CA ASP A 102 -6.33 -1.90 -9.25
C ASP A 102 -5.73 -2.03 -10.64
N LEU A 103 -4.54 -2.62 -10.70
CA LEU A 103 -3.79 -2.80 -11.93
C LEU A 103 -3.63 -4.29 -12.20
N VAL A 104 -3.65 -4.69 -13.47
CA VAL A 104 -3.06 -5.97 -13.89
C VAL A 104 -1.66 -5.77 -14.42
N THR A 105 -0.80 -6.72 -14.13
CA THR A 105 0.63 -6.69 -14.44
C THR A 105 1.10 -8.02 -15.00
N LYS A 106 2.23 -7.98 -15.68
CA LYS A 106 2.96 -9.15 -16.18
C LYS A 106 3.78 -9.75 -15.06
N ASN A 107 3.86 -11.09 -14.98
CA ASN A 107 4.77 -11.76 -14.03
C ASN A 107 6.24 -11.54 -14.40
N LYS A 108 6.84 -10.45 -13.92
CA LYS A 108 8.25 -10.14 -14.19
C LYS A 108 9.13 -10.21 -12.94
N GLY A 109 8.55 -10.56 -11.79
CA GLY A 109 9.26 -10.65 -10.50
C GLY A 109 9.88 -9.31 -10.04
N GLN A 110 9.55 -8.20 -10.71
CA GLN A 110 9.94 -6.84 -10.36
C GLN A 110 8.93 -5.83 -10.91
N VAL A 111 8.71 -4.76 -10.17
CA VAL A 111 7.81 -3.66 -10.51
C VAL A 111 8.63 -2.37 -10.64
N LEU A 112 8.47 -1.64 -11.75
CA LEU A 112 9.09 -0.34 -11.97
C LEU A 112 8.02 0.75 -11.87
N LEU A 113 8.27 1.73 -11.01
CA LEU A 113 7.41 2.89 -10.80
C LEU A 113 8.24 4.15 -11.00
N GLU A 114 7.72 5.12 -11.73
CA GLU A 114 8.32 6.45 -11.80
C GLU A 114 7.53 7.41 -10.91
N PHE A 115 8.22 8.11 -10.02
CA PHE A 115 7.64 9.15 -9.17
C PHE A 115 8.11 10.51 -9.65
N GLY A 116 7.26 11.52 -9.54
CA GLY A 116 7.63 12.90 -9.85
C GLY A 116 6.83 13.94 -9.07
N ILE A 117 7.25 15.19 -9.19
CA ILE A 117 6.56 16.36 -8.61
C ILE A 117 6.25 17.39 -9.69
N GLU A 118 5.12 18.07 -9.49
CA GLU A 118 4.70 19.20 -10.32
C GLU A 118 4.37 20.41 -9.46
N HIS A 119 4.70 21.58 -9.99
CA HIS A 119 4.34 22.87 -9.42
C HIS A 119 4.08 23.86 -10.55
N SER A 120 3.03 24.66 -10.38
CA SER A 120 2.62 25.71 -11.33
C SER A 120 3.62 26.86 -11.43
N GLY A 121 4.39 27.11 -10.37
CA GLY A 121 5.49 28.07 -10.34
C GLY A 121 6.86 27.46 -10.64
N ASN A 122 7.93 28.07 -10.12
CA ASN A 122 9.26 27.49 -10.19
C ASN A 122 9.34 26.30 -9.23
N LEU A 123 9.66 25.12 -9.74
CA LEU A 123 9.75 23.90 -8.92
C LEU A 123 10.73 24.05 -7.74
N ALA A 124 11.81 24.83 -7.91
CA ALA A 124 12.76 25.10 -6.83
C ALA A 124 12.11 25.80 -5.61
N ASP A 125 10.99 26.51 -5.80
CA ASP A 125 10.28 27.20 -4.72
C ASP A 125 9.51 26.21 -3.82
N CYS A 126 9.06 25.08 -4.39
CA CYS A 126 8.31 24.08 -3.65
C CYS A 126 9.18 22.95 -3.05
N ILE A 127 10.48 22.95 -3.34
CA ILE A 127 11.47 22.08 -2.68
C ILE A 127 12.43 22.98 -1.90
N THR A 128 12.15 23.19 -0.61
CA THR A 128 12.87 24.23 0.16
C THR A 128 14.28 23.79 0.53
N LYS A 129 15.25 24.71 0.57
CA LYS A 129 16.65 24.44 0.97
C LYS A 129 16.90 24.49 2.49
N GLU A 130 15.91 24.91 3.28
CA GLU A 130 16.15 25.38 4.66
C GLU A 130 15.80 24.38 5.76
N ASN A 131 15.23 23.21 5.46
CA ASN A 131 14.79 22.27 6.50
C ASN A 131 15.30 20.86 6.26
N SER A 132 15.84 20.22 7.29
CA SER A 132 16.24 18.80 7.32
C SER A 132 15.04 17.83 7.43
N VAL A 133 13.84 18.28 7.06
CA VAL A 133 12.61 17.49 7.09
C VAL A 133 12.24 17.15 5.65
N PRO A 134 11.81 15.91 5.36
CA PRO A 134 11.25 15.57 4.07
C PRO A 134 10.15 16.52 3.59
N ASP A 135 10.23 16.95 2.34
CA ASP A 135 9.21 17.68 1.61
C ASP A 135 8.61 16.79 0.51
N ASN A 136 7.36 17.06 0.14
CA ASN A 136 6.65 16.38 -0.95
C ASN A 136 6.63 14.86 -0.76
N CYS A 137 6.12 14.40 0.37
CA CYS A 137 6.06 12.98 0.68
C CYS A 137 4.75 12.35 0.22
N ILE A 138 4.84 11.13 -0.29
CA ILE A 138 3.70 10.23 -0.50
C ILE A 138 3.98 8.91 0.19
N SER A 139 2.98 8.41 0.91
CA SER A 139 3.01 7.08 1.51
C SER A 139 2.13 6.13 0.74
N PHE A 140 2.61 4.92 0.49
CA PHE A 140 1.89 3.92 -0.27
C PHE A 140 2.16 2.51 0.25
N SER A 141 1.25 1.60 -0.09
CA SER A 141 1.40 0.16 0.06
C SER A 141 0.94 -0.50 -1.23
N TYR A 142 1.33 -1.75 -1.44
CA TYR A 142 0.91 -2.52 -2.60
C TYR A 142 0.57 -3.95 -2.20
N SER A 143 -0.22 -4.62 -3.04
CA SER A 143 -0.63 -6.02 -2.84
C SER A 143 -1.07 -6.29 -1.38
N MET A 144 -2.04 -5.50 -0.92
CA MET A 144 -2.56 -5.51 0.46
C MET A 144 -4.03 -5.95 0.53
N LYS A 145 -4.39 -6.66 1.60
CA LYS A 145 -5.79 -7.02 1.89
C LYS A 145 -6.59 -5.79 2.30
N GLY A 146 -7.89 -5.80 2.01
CA GLY A 146 -8.76 -4.64 2.24
C GLY A 146 -8.85 -4.23 3.71
N ASP A 147 -8.95 -5.19 4.62
CA ASP A 147 -8.97 -4.95 6.06
C ASP A 147 -7.65 -4.36 6.58
N GLU A 148 -6.51 -4.89 6.12
CA GLU A 148 -5.19 -4.33 6.42
C GLU A 148 -5.05 -2.87 5.94
N PHE A 149 -5.65 -2.54 4.78
CA PHE A 149 -5.63 -1.18 4.26
C PHE A 149 -6.47 -0.23 5.10
N GLU A 150 -7.71 -0.61 5.46
CA GLU A 150 -8.57 0.21 6.31
C GLU A 150 -7.96 0.46 7.69
N GLU A 151 -7.30 -0.54 8.27
CA GLU A 151 -6.56 -0.38 9.53
C GLU A 151 -5.44 0.66 9.38
N LEU A 152 -4.66 0.56 8.30
CA LEU A 152 -3.51 1.41 8.03
C LEU A 152 -3.82 2.88 7.74
N LYS A 153 -5.05 3.21 7.33
CA LYS A 153 -5.48 4.60 7.15
C LYS A 153 -5.35 5.45 8.41
N ASN A 154 -5.34 4.82 9.58
CA ASN A 154 -5.16 5.49 10.87
C ASN A 154 -3.68 5.66 11.28
N GLY A 155 -2.74 5.19 10.46
CA GLY A 155 -1.31 5.23 10.74
C GLY A 155 -0.75 3.95 11.37
N PRO A 156 0.58 3.88 11.55
CA PRO A 156 1.25 2.70 12.07
C PRO A 156 1.03 2.52 13.57
N GLN A 157 0.43 1.39 13.96
CA GLN A 157 0.19 1.08 15.36
C GLN A 157 1.48 0.72 16.08
N LYS A 158 1.59 1.21 17.32
CA LYS A 158 2.70 0.86 18.21
C LYS A 158 2.59 -0.62 18.60
N GLY A 159 3.68 -1.36 18.41
CA GLY A 159 3.80 -2.75 18.80
C GLY A 159 4.55 -2.93 20.12
N GLU A 160 4.58 -4.19 20.56
CA GLU A 160 5.45 -4.66 21.61
C GLU A 160 6.83 -5.01 21.06
N VAL A 161 7.75 -5.32 21.96
CA VAL A 161 9.10 -5.79 21.60
C VAL A 161 9.08 -7.03 20.73
N SER A 162 8.14 -7.92 21.03
CA SER A 162 7.92 -9.16 20.29
C SER A 162 7.56 -8.90 18.83
N ASP A 163 7.06 -7.72 18.47
CA ASP A 163 6.69 -7.31 17.11
C ASP A 163 7.87 -6.82 16.24
N CYS A 164 9.10 -6.96 16.73
CA CYS A 164 10.32 -6.67 16.01
C CYS A 164 11.10 -7.95 15.67
N SER A 165 11.59 -8.08 14.43
CA SER A 165 12.48 -9.20 14.08
C SER A 165 13.84 -9.16 14.77
N ASP A 166 14.35 -7.97 15.12
CA ASP A 166 15.58 -7.79 15.91
C ASP A 166 15.36 -6.71 16.97
N GLU A 167 14.99 -7.13 18.18
CA GLU A 167 14.77 -6.25 19.33
C GLU A 167 16.00 -5.36 19.61
N THR A 168 17.18 -5.98 19.61
CA THR A 168 18.40 -5.36 20.14
C THR A 168 18.85 -4.27 19.17
N ASP A 169 18.86 -4.57 17.87
CA ASP A 169 19.24 -3.59 16.86
C ASP A 169 18.21 -2.46 16.75
N CYS A 170 16.90 -2.79 16.84
CA CYS A 170 15.85 -1.79 16.79
C CYS A 170 15.94 -0.79 17.97
N ARG A 171 16.02 -1.30 19.20
CA ARG A 171 16.08 -0.46 20.41
C ARG A 171 17.40 0.30 20.49
N ASN A 172 18.54 -0.33 20.21
CA ASN A 172 19.86 0.31 20.30
C ASN A 172 20.01 1.46 19.29
N LYS A 173 19.26 1.45 18.20
CA LYS A 173 19.22 2.53 17.21
C LYS A 173 18.12 3.58 17.47
N GLY A 174 17.36 3.45 18.56
CA GLY A 174 16.30 4.37 18.94
C GLY A 174 14.97 4.17 18.19
N GLY A 175 14.76 3.01 17.58
CA GLY A 175 13.55 2.66 16.85
C GLY A 175 12.38 2.25 17.74
N VAL A 176 11.19 2.19 17.12
CA VAL A 176 9.93 1.77 17.75
C VAL A 176 9.39 0.53 17.03
N CYS A 177 9.02 -0.51 17.79
CA CYS A 177 8.34 -1.68 17.24
C CYS A 177 6.91 -1.33 16.83
N ARG A 178 6.45 -1.89 15.71
CA ARG A 178 5.12 -1.64 15.15
C ARG A 178 4.38 -2.96 14.94
N ASN A 179 3.10 -2.98 15.28
CA ASN A 179 2.21 -4.12 15.04
C ASN A 179 1.19 -3.79 13.94
N THR A 180 1.69 -3.38 12.79
CA THR A 180 0.85 -3.15 11.61
C THR A 180 1.54 -3.74 10.42
N THR A 181 0.83 -3.94 9.32
CA THR A 181 1.48 -4.18 8.04
C THR A 181 2.35 -2.99 7.65
N ALA A 182 3.53 -3.25 7.08
CA ALA A 182 4.43 -2.18 6.66
C ALA A 182 3.88 -1.44 5.43
N PHE A 183 4.12 -0.13 5.37
CA PHE A 183 3.93 0.69 4.17
C PHE A 183 5.21 1.49 3.89
N TYR A 184 5.25 2.24 2.79
CA TYR A 184 6.45 2.90 2.31
C TYR A 184 6.18 4.38 2.13
N SER A 185 7.17 5.22 2.40
CA SER A 185 7.12 6.65 2.15
C SER A 185 8.26 7.04 1.23
N VAL A 186 7.95 7.82 0.20
CA VAL A 186 8.94 8.43 -0.68
C VAL A 186 8.74 9.94 -0.72
N GLY A 187 9.81 10.68 -0.93
CA GLY A 187 9.71 12.12 -1.16
C GLY A 187 11.06 12.78 -1.42
N TRP A 188 11.10 14.10 -1.32
CA TRP A 188 12.23 14.94 -1.70
C TRP A 188 12.76 15.65 -0.45
N MET A 189 14.06 15.58 -0.21
CA MET A 189 14.68 16.20 0.96
C MET A 189 15.87 17.05 0.52
N PRO A 190 15.95 18.33 0.92
CA PRO A 190 17.13 19.15 0.66
C PRO A 190 18.34 18.64 1.45
N GLU A 191 19.50 18.74 0.84
CA GLU A 191 20.77 18.68 1.56
C GLU A 191 21.06 20.03 2.21
N THR A 192 21.23 20.02 3.53
CA THR A 192 21.59 21.23 4.26
C THR A 192 22.93 21.79 3.77
N ASN A 193 22.99 23.09 3.47
CA ASN A 193 24.20 23.85 3.14
C ASN A 193 24.91 23.55 1.80
N THR A 194 24.39 22.66 0.96
CA THR A 194 25.02 22.36 -0.35
C THR A 194 24.15 22.74 -1.54
N GLY A 195 22.86 22.99 -1.31
CA GLY A 195 21.87 23.24 -2.37
C GLY A 195 21.50 22.01 -3.20
N ASN A 196 22.00 20.82 -2.84
CA ASN A 196 21.63 19.55 -3.46
C ASN A 196 20.30 19.04 -2.88
N PHE A 197 19.70 18.06 -3.53
CA PHE A 197 18.51 17.36 -3.06
C PHE A 197 18.75 15.85 -3.07
N TYR A 198 18.06 15.17 -2.17
CA TYR A 198 17.99 13.73 -2.10
C TYR A 198 16.56 13.26 -2.28
N TYR A 199 16.32 12.26 -3.13
CA TYR A 199 15.13 11.44 -2.94
C TYR A 199 15.36 10.60 -1.70
N PHE A 200 14.34 10.46 -0.86
CA PHE A 200 14.36 9.45 0.18
C PHE A 200 13.32 8.38 -0.15
N LEU A 201 13.71 7.12 0.02
CA LEU A 201 12.78 6.05 0.28
C LEU A 201 12.97 5.66 1.72
N GLN A 202 11.91 5.79 2.47
CA GLN A 202 11.82 5.21 3.77
C GLN A 202 10.72 4.15 3.75
N PRO A 203 11.08 2.88 3.88
CA PRO A 203 10.09 1.91 4.30
C PRO A 203 9.66 2.30 5.70
N VAL A 204 8.36 2.52 5.90
CA VAL A 204 7.79 2.57 7.23
C VAL A 204 7.83 1.13 7.74
N GLY A 205 9.01 0.78 8.25
CA GLY A 205 9.33 -0.53 8.79
C GLY A 205 10.62 -1.21 8.41
N ASP A 206 11.53 -0.52 7.73
CA ASP A 206 12.90 -0.99 7.54
C ASP A 206 13.88 -0.13 8.35
N LEU A 207 15.00 -0.73 8.72
CA LEU A 207 16.08 -0.15 9.52
C LEU A 207 16.92 0.87 8.72
N ALA A 208 16.72 0.94 7.41
CA ALA A 208 17.49 1.78 6.51
C ALA A 208 16.60 2.71 5.68
N THR A 209 16.89 4.01 5.80
CA THR A 209 16.48 5.00 4.81
C THR A 209 17.48 4.97 3.66
N ASN A 210 16.98 5.01 2.43
CA ASN A 210 17.85 5.16 1.26
C ASN A 210 17.75 6.60 0.74
N THR A 211 18.89 7.24 0.49
CA THR A 211 18.96 8.64 0.05
C THR A 211 19.73 8.76 -1.25
N PHE A 212 19.29 9.60 -2.17
CA PHE A 212 19.84 9.62 -3.53
C PHE A 212 20.15 11.01 -4.03
N LYS A 213 21.44 11.33 -4.18
CA LYS A 213 21.86 12.67 -4.61
C LYS A 213 21.42 12.94 -6.04
N MET A 214 20.66 14.01 -6.23
CA MET A 214 20.33 14.53 -7.54
C MET A 214 21.55 15.20 -8.18
N LYS A 215 21.71 15.04 -9.50
CA LYS A 215 22.77 15.73 -10.25
C LYS A 215 22.36 17.16 -10.62
N ASP A 216 21.08 17.37 -10.87
CA ASP A 216 20.50 18.67 -11.20
C ASP A 216 19.21 18.88 -10.40
N VAL A 217 18.94 20.11 -9.96
CA VAL A 217 17.69 20.49 -9.26
C VAL A 217 16.47 20.34 -10.17
N GLN A 218 16.69 20.31 -11.50
CA GLN A 218 15.64 20.09 -12.48
C GLN A 218 15.20 18.61 -12.64
N ASP A 219 15.91 17.64 -12.06
CA ASP A 219 15.50 16.23 -12.11
C ASP A 219 14.28 15.99 -11.19
N THR A 220 13.07 16.27 -11.69
CA THR A 220 11.83 16.22 -10.88
C THR A 220 11.32 14.81 -10.64
N THR A 221 11.88 13.83 -11.36
CA THR A 221 11.42 12.44 -11.39
C THR A 221 12.49 11.46 -10.96
N PHE A 222 12.07 10.31 -10.41
CA PHE A 222 12.95 9.19 -10.15
C PHE A 222 12.25 7.84 -10.35
N ASN A 223 13.06 6.83 -10.69
CA ASN A 223 12.60 5.46 -10.85
C ASN A 223 12.84 4.64 -9.59
N LEU A 224 11.80 3.94 -9.15
CA LEU A 224 11.80 2.99 -8.05
C LEU A 224 11.52 1.59 -8.58
N THR A 225 12.45 0.67 -8.37
CA THR A 225 12.23 -0.75 -8.66
C THR A 225 11.94 -1.51 -7.36
N ILE A 226 10.89 -2.33 -7.36
CA ILE A 226 10.47 -3.17 -6.24
C ILE A 226 10.68 -4.64 -6.65
N LYS A 227 11.36 -5.44 -5.81
CA LYS A 227 11.61 -6.87 -6.03
C LYS A 227 11.58 -7.63 -4.70
N GLY A 228 10.63 -8.54 -4.54
CA GLY A 228 10.35 -9.16 -3.24
C GLY A 228 10.06 -8.07 -2.20
N THR A 229 10.69 -8.10 -1.03
CA THR A 229 10.57 -7.04 -0.02
C THR A 229 11.50 -5.84 -0.26
N LYS A 230 12.34 -5.88 -1.30
CA LYS A 230 13.44 -4.93 -1.47
C LYS A 230 13.10 -3.87 -2.50
N PHE A 231 13.65 -2.70 -2.26
CA PHE A 231 13.63 -1.58 -3.18
C PHE A 231 15.04 -1.31 -3.71
N SER A 232 15.11 -0.92 -4.98
CA SER A 232 16.36 -0.50 -5.60
C SER A 232 16.14 0.73 -6.45
N PHE A 233 17.10 1.65 -6.32
CA PHE A 233 17.23 2.83 -7.16
C PHE A 233 18.44 2.65 -8.10
N PRO A 234 18.49 3.37 -9.22
CA PRO A 234 19.58 3.28 -10.19
C PRO A 234 20.98 3.63 -9.66
N LYS A 235 21.09 4.44 -8.59
CA LYS A 235 22.35 4.82 -7.92
C LYS A 235 22.14 4.78 -6.41
N LYS A 236 23.16 4.53 -5.59
CA LYS A 236 23.00 4.34 -4.13
C LYS A 236 23.92 5.22 -3.29
N GLU A 237 23.34 5.94 -2.34
CA GLU A 237 23.99 6.31 -1.09
C GLU A 237 23.08 5.86 0.07
N HIS A 238 23.67 5.26 1.11
CA HIS A 238 22.91 4.73 2.25
C HIS A 238 23.11 5.63 3.46
N ARG A 239 22.01 6.16 4.01
CA ARG A 239 22.02 6.83 5.32
C ARG A 239 21.15 6.04 6.29
N ARG A 240 21.77 5.41 7.29
CA ARG A 240 21.03 4.67 8.32
C ARG A 240 20.32 5.65 9.25
N LEU A 241 19.03 5.87 9.01
CA LEU A 241 18.09 6.43 9.98
C LEU A 241 17.11 5.28 10.31
N SER A 242 17.21 4.72 11.51
CA SER A 242 16.42 3.56 11.93
C SER A 242 15.42 3.99 12.99
N ASN A 243 14.13 4.09 12.64
CA ASN A 243 13.13 4.62 13.57
C ASN A 243 11.86 3.77 13.71
N SER A 244 11.62 2.77 12.85
CA SER A 244 10.49 1.86 12.98
C SER A 244 10.84 0.46 12.50
N CYS A 245 10.44 -0.53 13.30
CA CYS A 245 10.87 -1.90 13.14
C CYS A 245 9.65 -2.82 13.23
N TYR A 246 9.69 -3.88 12.44
CA TYR A 246 8.58 -4.79 12.25
C TYR A 246 9.12 -6.22 12.28
N LYS A 247 8.21 -7.17 12.43
CA LYS A 247 8.53 -8.53 12.04
C LYS A 247 8.58 -8.63 10.52
N ASN A 248 9.48 -9.48 10.01
CA ASN A 248 9.64 -9.72 8.58
C ASN A 248 8.32 -10.14 7.90
N GLU A 249 7.42 -10.85 8.58
CA GLU A 249 6.10 -11.20 8.02
C GLU A 249 5.17 -10.00 7.79
N LYS A 250 5.43 -8.86 8.43
CA LYS A 250 4.66 -7.63 8.22
C LYS A 250 5.15 -6.85 7.00
N LEU A 251 6.38 -7.11 6.54
CA LEU A 251 6.93 -6.49 5.34
C LEU A 251 6.16 -6.99 4.12
N ARG A 252 5.67 -6.05 3.31
CA ARG A 252 5.04 -6.40 2.06
C ARG A 252 6.08 -6.85 1.05
N LYS A 253 5.71 -7.88 0.31
CA LYS A 253 6.50 -8.41 -0.78
C LYS A 253 5.82 -7.95 -2.06
N ALA A 254 6.60 -7.55 -3.06
CA ALA A 254 6.12 -7.20 -4.40
C ALA A 254 5.44 -8.35 -5.14
N GLU A 255 5.17 -9.46 -4.46
CA GLU A 255 4.44 -10.59 -4.99
C GLU A 255 3.07 -10.08 -5.43
N GLU A 256 2.82 -10.26 -6.72
CA GLU A 256 1.58 -9.92 -7.39
C GLU A 256 0.65 -11.12 -7.23
N TRP A 257 -0.66 -10.89 -7.09
CA TRP A 257 -1.57 -12.01 -6.90
C TRP A 257 -1.96 -12.58 -8.25
N LYS A 258 -1.57 -13.83 -8.51
CA LYS A 258 -1.91 -14.50 -9.76
C LYS A 258 -3.43 -14.55 -9.91
N ILE A 259 -3.91 -14.19 -11.09
CA ILE A 259 -5.32 -14.28 -11.47
C ILE A 259 -5.54 -15.67 -12.09
N VAL A 260 -6.46 -16.43 -11.50
CA VAL A 260 -6.92 -17.74 -12.01
C VAL A 260 -8.42 -17.77 -12.27
N ASP A 261 -9.07 -16.61 -12.17
CA ASP A 261 -10.45 -16.40 -12.58
C ASP A 261 -10.66 -16.88 -14.03
N SER A 262 -11.62 -17.79 -14.21
CA SER A 262 -11.95 -18.38 -15.50
C SER A 262 -12.55 -17.40 -16.49
N ASN A 263 -13.12 -16.29 -16.01
CA ASN A 263 -13.68 -15.23 -16.83
C ASN A 263 -12.61 -14.23 -17.32
N TYR A 264 -11.40 -14.26 -16.74
CA TYR A 264 -10.30 -13.41 -17.14
C TYR A 264 -9.39 -14.12 -18.15
N ASN A 265 -9.36 -13.63 -19.40
CA ASN A 265 -8.72 -14.33 -20.52
C ASN A 265 -7.41 -13.70 -21.03
N ASN A 266 -6.94 -12.60 -20.43
CA ASN A 266 -5.71 -11.95 -20.87
C ASN A 266 -4.47 -12.78 -20.49
N GLN A 267 -3.74 -13.23 -21.51
CA GLN A 267 -2.57 -14.10 -21.33
C GLN A 267 -1.29 -13.36 -20.95
N ASP A 268 -1.22 -12.04 -21.22
CA ASP A 268 -0.02 -11.25 -20.96
C ASP A 268 -0.01 -10.69 -19.53
N PHE A 269 -1.15 -10.20 -19.06
CA PHE A 269 -1.29 -9.54 -17.76
C PHE A 269 -1.99 -10.45 -16.77
N THR A 270 -1.25 -11.38 -16.19
CA THR A 270 -1.80 -12.52 -15.43
C THR A 270 -1.87 -12.32 -13.92
N HIS A 271 -1.45 -11.16 -13.41
CA HIS A 271 -1.41 -10.90 -11.97
C HIS A 271 -2.07 -9.57 -11.63
N LEU A 272 -2.71 -9.51 -10.47
CA LEU A 272 -3.29 -8.31 -9.88
C LEU A 272 -2.23 -7.62 -8.99
N PHE A 273 -2.07 -6.33 -9.21
CA PHE A 273 -1.25 -5.43 -8.42
C PHE A 273 -2.13 -4.26 -7.96
N THR A 274 -2.46 -4.23 -6.69
CA THR A 274 -3.17 -3.08 -6.10
C THR A 274 -2.17 -2.10 -5.54
N PHE A 275 -2.36 -0.82 -5.83
CA PHE A 275 -1.51 0.25 -5.31
C PHE A 275 -2.36 1.19 -4.46
N ASN A 276 -2.01 1.30 -3.19
CA ASN A 276 -2.80 1.97 -2.17
C ASN A 276 -2.03 3.19 -1.66
N ILE A 277 -2.55 4.39 -1.88
CA ILE A 277 -2.01 5.61 -1.29
C ILE A 277 -2.59 5.77 0.11
N MET A 278 -1.71 5.99 1.09
CA MET A 278 -2.11 6.23 2.46
C MET A 278 -2.61 7.68 2.63
N PRO A 279 -3.59 7.91 3.52
CA PRO A 279 -3.97 9.25 3.95
C PRO A 279 -2.77 10.04 4.48
N ILE A 280 -2.84 11.37 4.33
CA ILE A 280 -1.84 12.30 4.87
C ILE A 280 -1.68 12.16 6.39
N GLU A 281 -2.74 11.79 7.10
CA GLU A 281 -2.71 11.55 8.55
C GLU A 281 -1.84 10.34 8.92
N ALA A 282 -2.06 9.19 8.26
CA ALA A 282 -1.24 8.00 8.45
C ALA A 282 0.24 8.26 8.13
N MET A 283 0.49 8.98 7.04
CA MET A 283 1.83 9.41 6.67
C MET A 283 2.45 10.32 7.74
N ARG A 284 1.70 11.32 8.23
CA ARG A 284 2.17 12.28 9.22
C ARG A 284 2.63 11.58 10.48
N GLN A 285 1.81 10.69 11.04
CA GLN A 285 2.15 9.96 12.26
C GLN A 285 3.48 9.19 12.09
N SER A 286 3.65 8.52 10.95
CA SER A 286 4.89 7.83 10.61
C SER A 286 6.08 8.79 10.50
N LEU A 287 5.99 9.82 9.65
CA LEU A 287 7.10 10.72 9.37
C LEU A 287 7.50 11.59 10.58
N GLN A 288 6.55 11.97 11.44
CA GLN A 288 6.83 12.74 12.65
C GLN A 288 7.54 11.93 13.72
N ASP A 289 7.13 10.67 13.90
CA ASP A 289 7.81 9.74 14.80
C ASP A 289 9.23 9.44 14.31
N ILE A 290 9.43 9.38 13.00
CA ILE A 290 10.68 8.95 12.39
C ILE A 290 11.65 10.13 12.22
N TYR A 291 11.32 11.12 11.41
CA TYR A 291 12.31 12.09 10.95
C TYR A 291 12.54 13.21 11.93
N ALA A 292 11.46 13.70 12.51
CA ALA A 292 11.52 15.00 13.14
C ALA A 292 11.85 14.90 14.64
N MET A 293 11.99 13.67 15.18
CA MET A 293 12.20 13.40 16.61
C MET A 293 11.42 14.40 17.45
N CYS A 294 10.14 14.63 17.11
CA CYS A 294 9.40 15.83 17.52
C CYS A 294 9.24 15.98 19.04
N ARG A 295 9.56 14.92 19.78
CA ARG A 295 9.75 14.96 21.24
C ARG A 295 10.91 15.87 21.70
N LYS A 296 11.86 16.21 20.82
CA LYS A 296 13.11 16.95 21.13
C LYS A 296 13.32 18.21 20.28
N SER A 297 12.57 18.42 19.20
CA SER A 297 12.78 19.50 18.23
C SER A 297 11.46 20.19 17.85
N ARG A 298 11.49 21.51 17.58
CA ARG A 298 10.34 22.32 17.14
C ARG A 298 10.45 22.71 15.66
N THR A 299 10.83 21.77 14.78
CA THR A 299 10.90 22.03 13.32
C THR A 299 9.50 22.11 12.70
N ALA A 300 9.40 22.67 11.49
CA ALA A 300 8.14 22.78 10.76
C ALA A 300 7.44 21.42 10.53
N GLY A 301 8.22 20.33 10.43
CA GLY A 301 7.70 18.95 10.33
C GLY A 301 7.01 18.43 11.58
N CYS A 302 7.21 19.08 12.74
CA CYS A 302 6.64 18.68 14.03
C CYS A 302 5.31 19.32 14.38
N LYS A 303 4.75 20.14 13.48
CA LYS A 303 3.42 20.72 13.67
C LYS A 303 2.37 19.62 13.57
N GLU A 304 1.38 19.63 14.46
CA GLU A 304 0.28 18.64 14.52
C GLU A 304 -0.43 18.39 13.18
N HIS A 305 -0.42 19.39 12.29
CA HIS A 305 -1.00 19.32 10.95
C HIS A 305 0.01 19.50 9.82
N ALA A 306 1.27 19.07 10.01
CA ALA A 306 2.27 19.06 8.95
C ALA A 306 1.74 18.26 7.75
N THR A 307 1.76 18.87 6.57
CA THR A 307 1.24 18.24 5.35
C THR A 307 2.32 17.43 4.64
N PHE A 308 3.60 17.78 4.83
CA PHE A 308 4.71 17.24 4.02
C PHE A 308 4.47 17.36 2.51
N LEU A 309 3.57 18.25 2.07
CA LEU A 309 3.22 18.51 0.67
C LEU A 309 3.37 20.01 0.41
N LYS A 310 4.46 20.38 -0.27
CA LYS A 310 4.76 21.76 -0.61
C LYS A 310 4.39 22.08 -2.05
N CYS A 311 4.85 21.25 -2.99
CA CYS A 311 4.47 21.29 -4.40
C CYS A 311 2.98 20.99 -4.58
N ASP A 312 2.47 21.33 -5.76
CA ASP A 312 1.03 21.24 -6.04
C ASP A 312 0.60 19.77 -6.18
N LYS A 313 1.50 18.92 -6.71
CA LYS A 313 1.21 17.52 -6.97
C LYS A 313 2.47 16.65 -6.89
N ILE A 314 2.28 15.42 -6.42
CA ILE A 314 3.19 14.29 -6.64
C ILE A 314 2.48 13.34 -7.61
N PHE A 315 3.16 12.78 -8.60
CA PHE A 315 2.58 11.76 -9.47
C PHE A 315 3.35 10.44 -9.41
N VAL A 316 2.64 9.35 -9.71
CA VAL A 316 3.20 8.02 -9.94
C VAL A 316 2.80 7.58 -11.34
N ARG A 317 3.79 7.29 -12.19
CA ARG A 317 3.60 6.78 -13.55
C ARG A 317 3.84 5.27 -13.57
N PHE A 318 2.87 4.54 -14.11
CA PHE A 318 2.95 3.11 -14.40
C PHE A 318 3.05 2.90 -15.91
N ASP A 319 4.13 2.25 -16.34
CA ASP A 319 4.43 2.01 -17.75
C ASP A 319 3.44 1.00 -18.37
N LYS A 320 2.83 1.38 -19.50
CA LYS A 320 1.90 0.52 -20.25
C LYS A 320 2.54 -0.78 -20.76
N GLU A 321 3.84 -0.92 -20.84
CA GLU A 321 4.42 -2.21 -21.22
C GLU A 321 4.25 -3.25 -20.12
N TYR A 322 3.98 -2.81 -18.89
CA TYR A 322 3.97 -3.62 -17.67
C TYR A 322 2.64 -3.60 -16.95
N PHE A 323 1.89 -2.50 -17.00
CA PHE A 323 0.65 -2.31 -16.27
C PHE A 323 -0.53 -1.97 -17.20
N ARG A 324 -1.70 -2.51 -16.87
CA ARG A 324 -3.00 -2.06 -17.38
C ARG A 324 -3.90 -1.79 -16.18
N MET A 325 -4.80 -0.83 -16.32
CA MET A 325 -5.74 -0.53 -15.25
C MET A 325 -7.00 -1.40 -15.40
N LEU A 326 -7.45 -2.00 -14.31
CA LEU A 326 -8.75 -2.65 -14.23
C LEU A 326 -9.81 -1.60 -13.89
N VAL A 327 -10.92 -1.63 -14.63
CA VAL A 327 -12.07 -0.77 -14.42
C VAL A 327 -13.37 -1.58 -14.44
N PRO A 328 -14.43 -1.11 -13.78
CA PRO A 328 -15.75 -1.70 -13.95
C PRO A 328 -16.22 -1.61 -15.41
N ASP A 329 -16.71 -2.72 -15.94
CA ASP A 329 -17.36 -2.84 -17.23
C ASP A 329 -18.85 -2.57 -17.07
N ILE A 330 -19.27 -1.37 -17.45
CA ILE A 330 -20.68 -0.94 -17.39
C ILE A 330 -21.41 -1.11 -18.73
N THR A 331 -20.82 -1.77 -19.73
CA THR A 331 -21.46 -1.94 -21.05
C THR A 331 -22.75 -2.77 -21.03
N THR A 332 -23.08 -3.41 -19.91
CA THR A 332 -24.30 -4.23 -19.71
C THR A 332 -25.40 -3.56 -18.86
N GLY A 333 -25.23 -2.30 -18.45
CA GLY A 333 -26.12 -1.61 -17.49
C GLY A 333 -27.37 -0.90 -18.03
N VAL A 334 -27.82 -1.17 -19.26
CA VAL A 334 -29.14 -0.69 -19.75
C VAL A 334 -30.09 -1.87 -19.91
N GLN A 335 -30.46 -2.51 -18.79
CA GLN A 335 -31.76 -3.15 -18.72
C GLN A 335 -32.72 -2.17 -18.06
N THR A 336 -33.48 -1.48 -18.93
CA THR A 336 -34.69 -0.74 -18.56
C THR A 336 -35.59 -1.63 -17.71
N VAL A 337 -35.76 -1.28 -16.44
CA VAL A 337 -36.91 -1.71 -15.66
C VAL A 337 -38.12 -0.96 -16.23
N ARG A 338 -39.00 -1.70 -16.91
CA ARG A 338 -40.37 -1.27 -17.21
C ARG A 338 -41.31 -1.73 -16.12
#